data_AF-A0A432XS05-F1
#
_entry.id   AF-A0A432XS05-F1
#
_cell.length_a   1.000
_cell.length_b   1.000
_cell.length_c   1.000
_cell.angle_alpha   90.00
_cell.angle_beta   90.00
_cell.angle_gamma   90.00
#
_symmetry.space_group_name_H-M   'P 1'
#
loop_
_entity.id
_entity.type
_entity.pdbx_description
1 polymer ?
#
loop_
_entity_poly.entity_id
_entity_poly.type
_entity_poly.pdbx_seq_one_letter_code
_entity_poly.pdbx_strand_id
1 'polypeptide(L)'
;MRWLVWAFMALLISGCASSGTPIDLSAVEQMQKGITTKNQVRSELGSPTSAGITSEGESYFMYVFSRTQVKGESFIPIVGAFVGGATSDIQTLQMWFTEDGVLKNYQFNETTQDVSNGFSSN
;
A
#
# COMPACT_ATOMS: atom_id res chain seq x y z
N MET A 1 37.60 -21.49 -15.76
CA MET A 1 37.06 -20.15 -16.09
C MET A 1 35.60 -20.17 -16.57
N ARG A 2 35.12 -21.22 -17.27
CA ARG A 2 33.70 -21.32 -17.71
C ARG A 2 32.66 -21.50 -16.58
N TRP A 3 33.05 -22.00 -15.41
CA TRP A 3 32.15 -22.21 -14.25
C TRP A 3 31.83 -20.94 -13.46
N LEU A 4 32.71 -19.93 -13.48
CA LEU A 4 32.47 -18.65 -12.79
C LEU A 4 31.34 -17.84 -13.44
N VAL A 5 31.18 -17.98 -14.77
CA VAL A 5 30.13 -17.29 -15.54
C VAL A 5 28.73 -17.79 -15.15
N TRP A 6 28.60 -19.09 -14.84
CA TRP A 6 27.32 -19.69 -14.44
C TRP A 6 26.92 -19.32 -13.01
N ALA A 7 27.91 -19.19 -12.10
CA ALA A 7 27.66 -18.76 -10.72
C ALA A 7 27.16 -17.30 -10.64
N PHE A 8 27.64 -16.43 -11.53
CA PHE A 8 27.24 -15.03 -11.58
C PHE A 8 25.80 -14.83 -12.12
N MET A 9 25.36 -15.69 -13.03
CA MET A 9 24.01 -15.66 -13.62
C MET A 9 22.91 -16.09 -12.63
N ALA A 10 23.23 -16.98 -11.69
CA ALA A 10 22.27 -17.49 -10.71
C ALA A 10 21.88 -16.45 -9.63
N LEU A 11 22.67 -15.39 -9.46
CA LEU A 11 22.44 -14.37 -8.42
C LEU A 11 21.37 -13.32 -8.79
N LEU A 12 20.84 -13.36 -10.01
CA LEU A 12 19.93 -12.31 -10.52
C LEU A 12 18.43 -12.64 -10.33
N ILE A 13 18.07 -13.79 -9.76
CA ILE A 13 16.67 -14.25 -9.68
C ILE A 13 16.19 -14.33 -8.23
N SER A 14 16.20 -13.20 -7.51
CA SER A 14 15.45 -13.11 -6.24
C SER A 14 14.92 -11.69 -6.01
N GLY A 15 14.06 -11.24 -6.93
CA GLY A 15 13.23 -10.05 -6.74
C GLY A 15 11.77 -10.42 -6.89
N CYS A 16 11.16 -11.01 -5.86
CA CYS A 16 9.70 -11.12 -5.80
C CYS A 16 9.15 -9.75 -5.39
N ALA A 17 9.01 -8.85 -6.34
CA ALA A 17 8.29 -7.59 -6.13
C ALA A 17 6.79 -7.92 -6.12
N SER A 18 6.28 -8.36 -4.96
CA SER A 18 4.84 -8.47 -4.75
C SER A 18 4.27 -7.06 -4.65
N SER A 19 3.80 -6.52 -5.77
CA SER A 19 3.04 -5.28 -5.81
C SER A 19 1.63 -5.60 -5.32
N GLY A 20 1.24 -5.06 -4.17
CA GLY A 20 -0.12 -5.19 -3.64
C GLY A 20 -1.16 -4.61 -4.61
N THR A 21 -2.42 -4.97 -4.42
CA THR A 21 -3.53 -4.37 -5.18
C THR A 21 -3.89 -3.02 -4.56
N PRO A 22 -4.06 -1.95 -5.37
CA PRO A 22 -4.58 -0.68 -4.87
C PRO A 22 -5.97 -0.86 -4.26
N ILE A 23 -6.34 0.01 -3.32
CA ILE A 23 -7.65 -0.03 -2.68
C ILE A 23 -8.68 0.49 -3.70
N ASP A 24 -9.63 -0.36 -4.09
CA ASP A 24 -10.71 0.03 -5.00
C ASP A 24 -11.79 0.81 -4.24
N LEU A 25 -11.74 2.14 -4.38
CA LEU A 25 -12.72 3.06 -3.79
C LEU A 25 -14.14 2.75 -4.26
N SER A 26 -14.34 2.33 -5.50
CA SER A 26 -15.67 2.04 -6.02
C SER A 26 -16.29 0.82 -5.35
N ALA A 27 -15.48 -0.15 -4.93
CA ALA A 27 -15.96 -1.27 -4.11
C ALA A 27 -16.34 -0.79 -2.70
N VAL A 28 -15.52 0.08 -2.09
CA VAL A 28 -15.79 0.64 -0.75
C VAL A 28 -17.07 1.50 -0.74
N GLU A 29 -17.31 2.31 -1.76
CA GLU A 29 -18.51 3.14 -1.88
C GLU A 29 -19.79 2.33 -2.04
N GLN A 30 -19.72 1.12 -2.61
CA GLN A 30 -20.85 0.20 -2.71
C GLN A 30 -21.18 -0.45 -1.36
N MET A 31 -20.27 -0.43 -0.39
CA MET A 31 -20.50 -1.00 0.93
C MET A 31 -21.46 -0.13 1.74
N GLN A 32 -22.69 -0.63 1.93
CA GLN A 32 -23.68 0.06 2.75
C GLN A 32 -23.38 -0.10 4.25
N LYS A 33 -23.34 1.04 4.94
CA LYS A 33 -23.30 1.13 6.41
C LYS A 33 -24.56 0.48 6.99
N GLY A 34 -24.40 -0.30 8.05
CA GLY A 34 -25.50 -1.03 8.69
C GLY A 34 -25.91 -2.34 7.99
N ILE A 35 -25.32 -2.69 6.85
CA ILE A 35 -25.63 -3.92 6.11
C ILE A 35 -24.37 -4.77 5.88
N THR A 36 -23.28 -4.14 5.43
CA THR A 36 -22.05 -4.85 5.08
C THR A 36 -21.42 -5.49 6.31
N THR A 37 -21.07 -6.77 6.24
CA THR A 37 -20.46 -7.51 7.37
C THR A 37 -18.93 -7.59 7.24
N LYS A 38 -18.24 -7.81 8.36
CA LYS A 38 -16.78 -8.08 8.38
C LYS A 38 -16.35 -9.15 7.37
N ASN A 39 -17.16 -10.18 7.20
CA ASN A 39 -16.85 -11.29 6.28
C ASN A 39 -16.98 -10.86 4.82
N GLN A 40 -17.99 -10.06 4.49
CA GLN A 40 -18.18 -9.52 3.16
C GLN A 40 -17.04 -8.56 2.78
N VAL A 41 -16.64 -7.68 3.69
CA VAL A 41 -15.48 -6.80 3.49
C VAL A 41 -14.22 -7.62 3.19
N ARG A 42 -13.97 -8.70 3.94
CA ARG A 42 -12.82 -9.57 3.67
C ARG A 42 -12.92 -10.35 2.36
N SER A 43 -14.13 -10.67 1.92
CA SER A 43 -14.35 -11.33 0.63
C SER A 43 -14.06 -10.40 -0.54
N GLU A 44 -14.35 -9.10 -0.40
CA GLU A 44 -14.18 -8.11 -1.46
C GLU A 44 -12.79 -7.46 -1.45
N LEU A 45 -12.27 -7.08 -0.28
CA LEU A 45 -10.99 -6.38 -0.13
C LEU A 45 -9.83 -7.31 0.29
N GLY A 46 -10.11 -8.55 0.65
CA GLY A 46 -9.11 -9.49 1.14
C GLY A 46 -8.76 -9.30 2.62
N SER A 47 -7.54 -9.70 3.00
CA SER A 47 -7.09 -9.59 4.39
C SER A 47 -6.64 -8.17 4.73
N PRO A 48 -7.10 -7.59 5.85
CA PRO A 48 -6.67 -6.26 6.26
C PRO A 48 -5.20 -6.25 6.69
N THR A 49 -4.56 -5.10 6.52
CA THR A 49 -3.20 -4.84 7.04
C THR A 49 -3.15 -4.94 8.56
N SER A 50 -4.19 -4.44 9.24
CA SER A 50 -4.37 -4.60 10.67
C SER A 50 -5.84 -4.78 11.01
N ALA A 51 -6.12 -5.57 12.05
CA ALA A 51 -7.47 -5.78 12.56
C ALA A 51 -7.42 -5.90 14.08
N GLY A 52 -8.46 -5.43 14.75
CA GLY A 52 -8.54 -5.52 16.20
C GLY A 52 -9.92 -5.15 16.72
N ILE A 53 -10.00 -5.04 18.05
CA ILE A 53 -11.17 -4.62 18.79
C ILE A 53 -10.76 -3.41 19.63
N THR A 54 -11.59 -2.37 19.66
CA THR A 54 -11.39 -1.18 20.47
C THR A 54 -11.76 -1.46 21.92
N SER A 55 -11.37 -0.56 22.84
CA SER A 55 -11.77 -0.65 24.25
C SER A 55 -13.29 -0.60 24.46
N GLU A 56 -14.04 -0.13 23.45
CA GLU A 56 -15.50 -0.03 23.47
C GLU A 56 -16.21 -1.27 22.91
N GLY A 57 -15.45 -2.31 22.51
CA GLY A 57 -16.00 -3.55 21.94
C GLY A 57 -16.21 -3.50 20.41
N GLU A 58 -15.98 -2.35 19.77
CA GLU A 58 -16.10 -2.21 18.33
C GLU A 58 -14.93 -2.87 17.62
N SER A 59 -15.17 -3.63 16.55
CA SER A 59 -14.07 -4.15 15.75
C SER A 59 -13.60 -3.09 14.75
N TYR A 60 -12.33 -3.10 14.39
CA TYR A 60 -11.82 -2.25 13.30
C TYR A 60 -10.96 -3.06 12.34
N PHE A 61 -11.01 -2.70 11.05
CA PHE A 61 -10.06 -3.13 10.02
C PHE A 61 -9.34 -1.92 9.45
N MET A 62 -8.05 -2.06 9.22
CA MET A 62 -7.21 -1.07 8.58
C MET A 62 -6.51 -1.72 7.38
N TYR A 63 -6.70 -1.11 6.21
CA TYR A 63 -5.99 -1.43 4.98
C TYR A 63 -5.06 -0.28 4.64
N VAL A 64 -3.81 -0.60 4.34
CA VAL A 64 -2.81 0.36 3.89
C VAL A 64 -2.22 -0.17 2.59
N PHE A 65 -2.30 0.65 1.55
CA PHE A 65 -1.66 0.41 0.26
C PHE A 65 -0.66 1.53 0.00
N SER A 66 0.55 1.18 -0.41
CA SER A 66 1.55 2.15 -0.84
C SER A 66 2.14 1.77 -2.19
N ARG A 67 2.25 2.76 -3.08
CA ARG A 67 2.86 2.63 -4.40
C ARG A 67 3.95 3.69 -4.54
N THR A 68 5.20 3.26 -4.61
CA THR A 68 6.32 4.14 -4.93
C THR A 68 6.63 4.07 -6.41
N GLN A 69 6.48 5.20 -7.10
CA GLN A 69 6.87 5.37 -8.50
C GLN A 69 8.19 6.13 -8.55
N VAL A 70 9.24 5.45 -9.00
CA VAL A 70 10.56 6.08 -9.21
C VAL A 70 10.50 6.84 -10.53
N LYS A 71 10.78 8.15 -10.52
CA LYS A 71 10.83 8.95 -11.75
C LYS A 71 12.00 8.47 -12.62
N GLY A 72 11.74 8.18 -13.89
CA GLY A 72 12.68 7.53 -14.82
C GLY A 72 13.98 8.31 -15.10
N GLU A 73 14.04 9.58 -14.70
CA GLU A 73 15.24 10.43 -14.81
C GLU A 73 16.37 9.99 -13.85
N SER A 74 16.09 9.09 -12.91
CA SER A 74 17.05 8.53 -11.94
C SER A 74 18.06 7.54 -12.55
N PHE A 75 17.93 7.17 -13.83
CA PHE A 75 18.75 6.13 -14.46
C PHE A 75 20.05 6.66 -15.12
N ILE A 76 20.42 7.93 -14.93
CA ILE A 76 21.63 8.53 -15.53
C ILE A 76 22.83 8.37 -14.57
N PRO A 77 23.84 7.53 -14.89
CA PRO A 77 24.83 7.08 -13.91
C PRO A 77 25.85 8.13 -13.43
N ILE A 78 25.92 9.31 -14.07
CA ILE A 78 26.95 10.33 -13.76
C ILE A 78 26.41 11.44 -12.83
N VAL A 79 25.08 11.56 -12.70
CA VAL A 79 24.41 12.58 -11.86
C VAL A 79 23.17 12.06 -11.11
N GLY A 80 22.71 10.84 -11.41
CA GLY A 80 21.37 10.33 -11.09
C GLY A 80 21.12 9.93 -9.63
N ALA A 81 22.12 9.96 -8.74
CA ALA A 81 21.89 9.68 -7.32
C ALA A 81 21.25 10.85 -6.55
N PHE A 82 21.29 12.08 -7.10
CA PHE A 82 20.85 13.28 -6.39
C PHE A 82 19.71 14.05 -7.06
N VAL A 83 19.33 13.71 -8.30
CA VAL A 83 18.20 14.32 -9.04
C VAL A 83 16.99 13.39 -9.18
N GLY A 84 17.11 12.14 -8.75
CA GLY A 84 16.01 11.18 -8.77
C GLY A 84 14.98 11.49 -7.69
N GLY A 85 13.79 11.96 -8.11
CA GLY A 85 12.64 12.05 -7.23
C GLY A 85 11.81 10.76 -7.25
N ALA A 86 11.19 10.42 -6.13
CA ALA A 86 10.20 9.34 -6.06
C ALA A 86 8.87 9.93 -5.62
N THR A 87 7.79 9.55 -6.29
CA THR A 87 6.42 9.86 -5.82
C THR A 87 5.88 8.62 -5.14
N SER A 88 5.44 8.75 -3.90
CA SER A 88 4.81 7.66 -3.15
C SER A 88 3.34 7.98 -2.91
N ASP A 89 2.46 7.21 -3.51
CA ASP A 89 1.02 7.25 -3.26
C ASP A 89 0.69 6.31 -2.11
N ILE A 90 0.09 6.82 -1.05
CA ILE A 90 -0.31 6.05 0.13
C ILE A 90 -1.81 6.17 0.29
N GLN A 91 -2.51 5.04 0.28
CA GLN A 91 -3.94 4.92 0.51
C GLN A 91 -4.18 4.19 1.83
N THR A 92 -5.03 4.76 2.67
CA THR A 92 -5.40 4.20 3.97
C THR A 92 -6.91 4.13 4.07
N LEU A 93 -7.44 2.93 4.28
CA LEU A 93 -8.85 2.67 4.56
C LEU A 93 -9.00 2.12 5.96
N GLN A 94 -9.70 2.84 6.82
CA GLN A 94 -10.11 2.37 8.14
C GLN A 94 -11.61 2.12 8.17
N MET A 95 -12.02 1.00 8.73
CA MET A 95 -13.41 0.58 8.82
C MET A 95 -13.70 0.17 10.26
N TRP A 96 -14.79 0.69 10.82
CA TRP A 96 -15.28 0.33 12.14
C TRP A 96 -16.55 -0.48 12.00
N PHE A 97 -16.64 -1.51 12.82
CA PHE A 97 -17.76 -2.43 12.86
C PHE A 97 -18.34 -2.45 14.27
N THR A 98 -19.65 -2.59 14.33
CA THR A 98 -20.36 -2.84 15.59
C THR A 98 -19.89 -4.17 16.21
N GLU A 99 -20.27 -4.40 17.47
CA GLU A 99 -20.03 -5.67 18.16
C GLU A 99 -20.59 -6.87 17.37
N ASP A 100 -21.76 -6.69 16.76
CA ASP A 100 -22.41 -7.67 15.85
C ASP A 100 -21.65 -7.91 14.53
N GLY A 101 -20.59 -7.14 14.27
CA GLY A 101 -19.75 -7.30 13.09
C GLY A 101 -20.28 -6.65 11.82
N VAL A 102 -21.13 -5.63 11.96
CA VAL A 102 -21.72 -4.87 10.85
C VAL A 102 -20.99 -3.54 10.68
N LEU A 103 -20.76 -3.12 9.44
CA LEU A 103 -20.05 -1.89 9.10
C LEU A 103 -20.79 -0.67 9.67
N LYS A 104 -20.17 -0.03 10.67
CA LYS A 104 -20.69 1.19 11.31
C LYS A 104 -20.25 2.42 10.54
N ASN A 105 -18.96 2.51 10.26
CA ASN A 105 -18.38 3.65 9.55
C ASN A 105 -17.09 3.26 8.84
N TYR A 106 -16.66 4.08 7.89
CA TYR A 106 -15.34 3.97 7.28
C TYR A 106 -14.75 5.35 7.02
N GLN A 107 -13.43 5.40 6.91
CA GLN A 107 -12.64 6.56 6.55
C GLN A 107 -11.61 6.11 5.51
N PHE A 108 -11.61 6.78 4.36
CA PHE A 108 -10.58 6.61 3.35
C PHE A 108 -9.76 7.88 3.24
N ASN A 109 -8.43 7.75 3.26
CA ASN A 109 -7.49 8.83 3.02
C ASN A 109 -6.49 8.42 1.94
N GLU A 110 -6.18 9.34 1.05
CA GLU A 110 -5.14 9.20 0.05
C GLU A 110 -4.16 10.36 0.19
N THR A 111 -2.87 10.02 0.26
CA THR A 111 -1.77 10.98 0.41
C THR A 111 -0.72 10.66 -0.64
N THR A 112 -0.45 11.61 -1.53
CA THR A 112 0.68 11.56 -2.44
C THR A 112 1.86 12.32 -1.83
N GLN A 113 3.00 11.64 -1.68
CA GLN A 113 4.24 12.21 -1.19
C GLN A 113 5.26 12.28 -2.32
N ASP A 114 5.58 13.50 -2.77
CA ASP A 114 6.72 13.72 -3.66
C ASP A 114 8.01 13.87 -2.84
N VAL A 115 8.86 12.86 -2.89
CA VAL A 115 10.23 12.96 -2.43
C VAL A 115 11.04 13.52 -3.58
N SER A 116 11.14 14.84 -3.67
CA SER A 116 12.19 15.47 -4.48
C SER A 116 13.43 15.59 -3.61
N ASN A 117 14.57 15.05 -4.06
CA ASN A 117 15.87 15.34 -3.46
C ASN A 117 16.29 16.78 -3.81
N GLY A 118 15.51 17.76 -3.37
CA GLY A 118 15.86 19.17 -3.42
C GLY A 118 16.70 19.50 -2.20
N PHE A 119 17.98 19.81 -2.40
CA PHE A 119 18.72 20.63 -1.45
C PHE A 119 17.97 21.95 -1.28
N SER A 120 17.05 22.01 -0.30
CA SER A 120 16.54 23.26 0.23
C SER A 120 17.65 23.84 1.09
N SER A 121 18.60 24.53 0.46
CA SER A 121 19.47 25.47 1.16
C SER A 121 18.68 26.75 1.38
N ASN A 122 18.59 27.11 2.66
CA ASN A 122 18.13 28.38 3.22
C ASN A 122 18.68 29.61 2.46
#